data_AF-A0A5I0D5R7-F1
#
_entry.id   AF-A0A5I0D5R7-F1
#
_cell.length_a   1.000
_cell.length_b   1.000
_cell.length_c   1.000
_cell.angle_alpha   90.00
_cell.angle_beta   90.00
_cell.angle_gamma   90.00
#
_symmetry.space_group_name_H-M   'P 1'
#
loop_
_entity.id
_entity.type
_entity.pdbx_description
1 polymer ?
#
loop_
_entity_poly.entity_id
_entity_poly.type
_entity_poly.pdbx_seq_one_letter_code
_entity_poly.pdbx_strand_id
1 'polypeptide(L)'
;MKKFISIVVFALVALFSSSSFAKWHGCQEQNLVFFAYNMKHTKAVELCQTEDGYKYTFGPIGKPEITLEKESGDVTRGGGMAGGFDVKNGNIIYGVMEDKFGNSALIVQKSDYSKVLAEIELDSGDKTYVNKTYEYFH
;
A
#
# COMPACT_ATOMS: atom_id res chain seq x y z
N MET A 1 41.01 45.74 -21.99
CA MET A 1 40.32 46.27 -20.81
C MET A 1 39.47 45.16 -20.19
N LYS A 2 39.63 44.91 -18.89
CA LYS A 2 38.80 44.00 -18.09
C LYS A 2 37.33 44.45 -18.12
N LYS A 3 36.40 43.50 -18.16
CA LYS A 3 35.13 43.54 -17.41
C LYS A 3 34.50 42.14 -17.42
N PHE A 4 34.68 41.45 -16.30
CA PHE A 4 33.86 40.32 -15.90
C PHE A 4 32.46 40.85 -15.58
N ILE A 5 31.42 40.24 -16.14
CA ILE A 5 30.09 40.25 -15.56
C ILE A 5 29.62 38.80 -15.54
N SER A 6 29.80 38.18 -14.38
CA SER A 6 29.17 36.93 -13.98
C SER A 6 27.74 37.26 -13.58
N ILE A 7 26.73 36.77 -14.30
CA ILE A 7 25.35 36.70 -13.79
C ILE A 7 24.75 35.36 -14.20
N VAL A 8 24.82 34.44 -13.24
CA VAL A 8 24.08 33.20 -13.10
C VAL A 8 22.58 33.54 -13.01
N VAL A 9 21.81 33.34 -14.08
CA VAL A 9 20.34 33.17 -13.99
C VAL A 9 19.85 32.44 -15.24
N PHE A 10 19.79 31.11 -15.27
CA PHE A 10 18.85 30.36 -16.13
C PHE A 10 18.77 28.88 -15.73
N ALA A 11 18.61 28.63 -14.43
CA ALA A 11 18.20 27.31 -13.92
C ALA A 11 17.25 27.51 -12.75
N LEU A 12 16.05 27.99 -13.03
CA LEU A 12 14.99 28.16 -12.03
C LEU A 12 13.63 27.87 -12.67
N VAL A 13 13.51 26.70 -13.30
CA VAL A 13 12.22 26.11 -13.67
C VAL A 13 12.29 24.60 -13.43
N ALA A 14 12.45 24.20 -12.16
CA ALA A 14 12.22 22.81 -11.72
C ALA A 14 11.86 22.71 -10.23
N LEU A 15 11.43 23.79 -9.58
CA LEU A 15 11.03 23.78 -8.17
C LEU A 15 9.51 23.84 -7.99
N PHE A 16 8.79 23.08 -8.82
CA PHE A 16 7.41 22.67 -8.52
C PHE A 16 7.20 21.19 -8.85
N SER A 17 8.19 20.35 -8.56
CA SER A 17 7.87 18.96 -8.23
C SER A 17 7.51 18.99 -6.75
N SER A 18 6.22 18.98 -6.44
CA SER A 18 5.68 18.88 -5.09
C SER A 18 6.26 17.64 -4.40
N SER A 19 7.39 17.80 -3.74
CA SER A 19 7.94 16.86 -2.78
C SER A 19 7.04 16.89 -1.55
N SER A 20 6.00 16.06 -1.52
CA SER A 20 5.29 15.80 -0.26
C SER A 20 4.55 14.47 -0.23
N PHE A 21 5.21 13.40 -0.64
CA PHE A 21 4.99 12.07 -0.05
C PHE A 21 6.31 11.43 0.37
N ALA A 22 7.19 12.22 0.99
CA ALA A 22 8.17 11.69 1.93
C ALA A 22 7.49 11.38 3.27
N LYS A 23 6.45 10.54 3.24
CA LYS A 23 5.91 9.90 4.44
C LYS A 23 6.30 8.44 4.30
N TRP A 24 7.34 8.05 5.02
CA TRP A 24 7.93 6.73 4.92
C TRP A 24 6.92 5.72 5.50
N HIS A 25 6.28 4.95 4.62
CA HIS A 25 5.27 3.95 4.97
C HIS A 25 5.90 2.57 5.30
N GLY A 26 7.15 2.37 4.90
CA GLY A 26 7.90 1.11 5.10
C GLY A 26 8.32 0.54 3.75
N CYS A 27 7.61 0.96 2.70
CA CYS A 27 7.89 0.60 1.31
C CYS A 27 8.39 1.80 0.51
N GLN A 28 9.22 1.52 -0.50
CA GLN A 28 9.56 2.50 -1.52
C GLN A 28 8.35 2.66 -2.45
N GLU A 29 8.11 3.89 -2.93
CA GLU A 29 6.93 4.25 -3.71
C GLU A 29 6.74 3.38 -4.96
N GLN A 30 7.84 3.04 -5.65
CA GLN A 30 7.79 2.17 -6.84
C GLN A 30 7.39 0.71 -6.54
N ASN A 31 7.48 0.29 -5.28
CA ASN A 31 7.16 -1.07 -4.84
C ASN A 31 5.81 -1.16 -4.12
N LEU A 32 5.12 -0.03 -3.91
CA LEU A 32 3.86 0.01 -3.18
C LEU A 32 2.70 -0.48 -4.06
N VAL A 33 2.11 -1.60 -3.67
CA VAL A 33 0.97 -2.24 -4.37
C VAL A 33 -0.35 -1.79 -3.78
N PHE A 34 -0.43 -1.73 -2.45
CA PHE A 34 -1.64 -1.31 -1.74
C PHE A 34 -1.29 -0.51 -0.49
N PHE A 35 -2.04 0.56 -0.23
CA PHE A 35 -1.98 1.33 1.01
C PHE A 35 -3.36 1.85 1.38
N ALA A 36 -3.76 1.65 2.65
CA ALA A 36 -4.92 2.32 3.20
C ALA A 36 -4.81 2.49 4.71
N TYR A 37 -5.32 3.59 5.24
CA TYR A 37 -5.56 3.73 6.68
C TYR A 37 -6.85 3.03 7.08
N ASN A 38 -6.96 2.65 8.35
CA ASN A 38 -8.26 2.40 8.95
C ASN A 38 -9.05 3.71 9.09
N MET A 39 -10.37 3.62 9.29
CA MET A 39 -11.25 4.81 9.43
C MET A 39 -10.81 5.82 10.51
N LYS A 40 -10.02 5.39 11.51
CA LYS A 40 -9.51 6.26 12.58
C LYS A 40 -8.13 6.85 12.31
N HIS A 41 -7.47 6.48 11.21
CA HIS A 41 -6.14 6.91 10.82
C HIS A 41 -5.05 6.63 11.88
N THR A 42 -5.26 5.58 12.67
CA THR A 42 -4.31 5.13 13.71
C THR A 42 -3.44 3.97 13.25
N LYS A 43 -3.92 3.21 12.26
CA LYS A 43 -3.26 2.04 11.69
C LYS A 43 -3.41 2.07 10.18
N ALA A 44 -2.46 1.47 9.47
CA ALA A 44 -2.54 1.26 8.04
C ALA A 44 -2.30 -0.21 7.70
N VAL A 45 -2.80 -0.60 6.54
CA VAL A 45 -2.42 -1.82 5.84
C VAL A 45 -1.55 -1.44 4.65
N GLU A 46 -0.47 -2.18 4.44
CA GLU A 46 0.43 -1.99 3.32
C GLU A 46 0.77 -3.32 2.68
N LEU A 47 0.77 -3.37 1.35
CA LEU A 47 1.30 -4.47 0.58
C LEU A 47 2.32 -3.95 -0.40
N CYS A 48 3.51 -4.55 -0.38
CA CYS A 48 4.64 -4.07 -1.15
C CYS A 48 5.36 -5.21 -1.83
N GLN A 49 5.76 -4.99 -3.09
CA GLN A 49 6.60 -5.93 -3.80
C GLN A 49 8.03 -5.88 -3.24
N THR A 50 8.64 -7.05 -3.16
CA THR A 50 10.02 -7.27 -2.75
C THR A 50 10.71 -8.16 -3.79
N GLU A 51 12.02 -8.34 -3.70
CA GLU A 51 12.75 -9.22 -4.62
C GLU A 51 12.26 -10.67 -4.54
N ASP A 52 11.88 -11.13 -3.34
CA ASP A 52 11.47 -12.52 -3.07
C ASP A 52 9.94 -12.74 -3.10
N GLY A 53 9.16 -11.69 -3.39
CA GLY A 53 7.70 -11.75 -3.40
C GLY A 53 7.06 -10.49 -2.85
N TYR A 54 6.41 -10.57 -1.70
CA TYR A 54 5.65 -9.47 -1.10
C TYR A 54 5.84 -9.35 0.41
N LYS A 55 5.79 -8.12 0.89
CA LYS A 55 5.72 -7.76 2.29
C LYS A 55 4.38 -7.13 2.61
N TYR A 56 3.63 -7.78 3.48
CA TYR A 56 2.39 -7.28 4.05
C TYR A 56 2.63 -6.74 5.45
N THR A 57 2.06 -5.58 5.76
CA THR A 57 2.06 -5.04 7.13
C THR A 57 0.68 -4.54 7.54
N PHE A 58 0.41 -4.61 8.84
CA PHE A 58 -0.73 -3.93 9.45
C PHE A 58 -0.36 -3.38 10.83
N GLY A 59 -0.75 -2.14 11.12
CA GLY A 59 -0.53 -1.51 12.41
C GLY A 59 -0.21 -0.01 12.28
N PRO A 60 0.23 0.63 13.39
CA PRO A 60 0.74 1.99 13.33
C PRO A 60 1.91 2.14 12.35
N ILE A 61 1.93 3.23 11.58
CA ILE A 61 3.02 3.54 10.65
C ILE A 61 4.36 3.57 11.40
N GLY A 62 5.37 2.88 10.84
CA GLY A 62 6.70 2.75 11.44
C GLY A 62 6.81 1.78 12.61
N LYS A 63 5.69 1.25 13.11
CA LYS A 63 5.65 0.22 14.16
C LYS A 63 4.51 -0.78 13.90
N PRO A 64 4.61 -1.56 12.80
CA PRO A 64 3.57 -2.52 12.46
C PRO A 64 3.41 -3.57 13.55
N GLU A 65 2.17 -3.98 13.80
CA GLU A 65 1.83 -5.06 14.74
C GLU A 65 1.88 -6.43 14.05
N ILE A 66 1.63 -6.43 12.73
CA ILE A 66 1.69 -7.60 11.87
C ILE A 66 2.67 -7.29 10.75
N THR A 67 3.60 -8.21 10.50
CA THR A 67 4.48 -8.18 9.34
C THR A 67 4.60 -9.60 8.81
N LEU A 68 4.27 -9.77 7.52
CA LEU A 68 4.34 -11.05 6.82
C LEU A 68 5.17 -10.85 5.57
N GLU A 69 6.19 -11.67 5.40
CA GLU A 69 6.96 -11.76 4.15
C GLU A 69 6.57 -13.08 3.48
N LYS A 70 6.19 -12.99 2.21
CA LYS A 70 5.56 -14.08 1.46
C LYS A 70 6.07 -14.14 0.05
N GLU A 71 6.26 -15.36 -0.44
CA GLU A 71 6.56 -15.60 -1.85
C GLU A 71 5.35 -15.21 -2.72
N SER A 72 5.61 -14.91 -3.99
CA SER A 72 4.56 -14.49 -4.93
C SER A 72 3.40 -15.48 -5.05
N GLY A 73 3.62 -16.79 -4.88
CA GLY A 73 2.57 -17.80 -4.93
C GLY A 73 1.58 -17.77 -3.75
N ASP A 74 1.97 -17.15 -2.63
CA ASP A 74 1.14 -16.99 -1.44
C ASP A 74 0.33 -15.70 -1.45
N VAL A 75 0.57 -14.81 -2.41
CA VAL A 75 -0.16 -13.55 -2.57
C VAL A 75 -0.92 -13.57 -3.89
N THR A 76 -2.23 -13.66 -3.79
CA THR A 76 -3.11 -13.79 -4.95
C THR A 76 -4.05 -12.61 -5.06
N ARG A 77 -4.51 -12.31 -6.27
CA ARG A 77 -5.68 -11.43 -6.43
C ARG A 77 -6.85 -12.02 -5.66
N GLY A 78 -7.44 -11.21 -4.80
CA GLY A 78 -8.55 -11.58 -3.93
C GLY A 78 -9.47 -10.37 -3.76
N GLY A 79 -10.43 -10.47 -2.84
CA GLY A 79 -11.03 -9.24 -2.32
C GLY A 79 -12.09 -8.56 -3.19
N GLY A 80 -12.98 -9.29 -3.83
CA GLY A 80 -14.22 -8.71 -4.35
C GLY A 80 -14.13 -8.12 -5.77
N MET A 81 -15.15 -7.33 -6.14
CA MET A 81 -15.38 -6.91 -7.53
C MET A 81 -14.51 -5.74 -7.97
N ALA A 82 -14.11 -4.87 -7.04
CA ALA A 82 -13.37 -3.66 -7.37
C ALA A 82 -11.86 -3.82 -7.19
N GLY A 83 -11.38 -4.85 -6.50
CA GLY A 83 -9.96 -5.18 -6.42
C GLY A 83 -9.54 -5.47 -4.99
N GLY A 84 -8.36 -6.05 -4.82
CA GLY A 84 -7.91 -6.53 -3.54
C GLY A 84 -6.89 -7.65 -3.68
N PHE A 85 -6.53 -8.23 -2.54
CA PHE A 85 -5.52 -9.28 -2.48
C PHE A 85 -5.79 -10.19 -1.29
N ASP A 86 -5.31 -11.42 -1.40
CA ASP A 86 -5.25 -12.40 -0.31
C ASP A 86 -3.78 -12.75 -0.07
N VAL A 87 -3.33 -12.67 1.18
CA VAL A 87 -2.03 -13.15 1.66
C VAL A 87 -2.25 -14.40 2.48
N LYS A 88 -1.81 -15.54 1.97
CA LYS A 88 -1.91 -16.84 2.65
C LYS A 88 -0.83 -16.97 3.71
N ASN A 89 -1.23 -17.34 4.92
CA ASN A 89 -0.30 -17.61 6.02
C ASN A 89 -0.78 -18.82 6.84
N GLY A 90 -0.42 -20.02 6.37
CA GLY A 90 -0.87 -21.27 6.98
C GLY A 90 -2.39 -21.44 6.84
N ASN A 91 -3.08 -21.58 7.97
CA ASN A 91 -4.53 -21.74 8.01
C ASN A 91 -5.31 -20.41 8.06
N ILE A 92 -4.63 -19.28 7.92
CA ILE A 92 -5.20 -17.93 7.94
C ILE A 92 -4.91 -17.21 6.63
N ILE A 93 -5.87 -16.43 6.15
CA ILE A 93 -5.73 -15.46 5.06
C ILE A 93 -5.86 -14.07 5.66
N TYR A 94 -4.94 -13.18 5.26
CA TYR A 94 -5.01 -11.74 5.49
C TYR A 94 -5.26 -11.09 4.13
N GLY A 95 -6.40 -10.48 3.93
CA GLY A 95 -6.74 -9.90 2.64
C GLY A 95 -7.40 -8.54 2.76
N VAL A 96 -7.42 -7.81 1.67
CA VAL A 96 -8.25 -6.62 1.52
C VAL A 96 -9.33 -6.92 0.50
N MET A 97 -10.57 -6.58 0.84
CA MET A 97 -11.72 -6.66 -0.04
C MET A 97 -12.24 -5.27 -0.38
N GLU A 98 -12.44 -5.00 -1.67
CA GLU A 98 -13.13 -3.81 -2.18
C GLU A 98 -14.44 -4.20 -2.86
N ASP A 99 -15.55 -3.62 -2.38
CA ASP A 99 -16.87 -3.82 -2.98
C ASP A 99 -17.06 -2.98 -4.25
N LYS A 100 -18.17 -3.18 -4.97
CA LYS A 100 -18.46 -2.44 -6.21
C LYS A 100 -18.65 -0.92 -6.04
N PHE A 101 -18.76 -0.44 -4.80
CA PHE A 101 -18.93 0.96 -4.47
C PHE A 101 -17.61 1.61 -4.03
N GLY A 102 -16.52 0.85 -4.02
CA GLY A 102 -15.20 1.32 -3.59
C GLY A 102 -15.00 1.28 -2.07
N ASN A 103 -15.91 0.66 -1.30
CA ASN A 103 -15.69 0.48 0.13
C ASN A 103 -14.67 -0.64 0.31
N SER A 104 -13.64 -0.36 1.11
CA SER A 104 -12.53 -1.29 1.35
C SER A 104 -12.53 -1.77 2.80
N ALA A 105 -12.24 -3.05 3.02
CA ALA A 105 -12.05 -3.61 4.34
C ALA A 105 -10.89 -4.61 4.36
N LEU A 106 -10.10 -4.58 5.44
CA LEU A 106 -9.19 -5.66 5.77
C LEU A 106 -9.99 -6.82 6.36
N ILE A 107 -9.81 -8.01 5.82
CA ILE A 107 -10.44 -9.25 6.25
C ILE A 107 -9.36 -10.22 6.72
N VAL A 108 -9.51 -10.74 7.94
CA VAL A 108 -8.72 -11.86 8.46
C VAL A 108 -9.66 -13.06 8.59
N GLN A 109 -9.35 -14.16 7.93
CA GLN A 109 -10.25 -15.32 7.86
C GLN A 109 -9.50 -16.64 7.77
N LYS A 110 -10.22 -17.76 7.97
CA LYS A 110 -9.64 -19.09 7.73
C LYS A 110 -9.33 -19.30 6.24
N SER A 111 -8.28 -20.08 5.96
CA SER A 111 -7.81 -20.35 4.59
C SER A 111 -8.77 -21.18 3.74
N ASP A 112 -9.72 -21.87 4.37
CA ASP A 112 -10.82 -22.58 3.71
C ASP A 112 -12.06 -21.69 3.48
N TYR A 113 -11.95 -20.38 3.74
CA TYR A 113 -13.00 -19.39 3.61
C TYR A 113 -14.24 -19.67 4.50
N SER A 114 -14.16 -20.60 5.46
CA SER A 114 -15.30 -21.03 6.28
C SER A 114 -15.72 -20.03 7.36
N LYS A 115 -14.81 -19.13 7.76
CA LYS A 115 -15.04 -18.21 8.87
C LYS A 115 -14.18 -16.94 8.79
N VAL A 116 -14.84 -15.79 8.87
CA VAL A 116 -14.21 -14.49 9.13
C VAL A 116 -13.89 -14.36 10.62
N LEU A 117 -12.65 -13.96 10.91
CA LEU A 117 -12.12 -13.79 12.27
C LEU A 117 -12.05 -12.32 12.68
N ALA A 118 -11.77 -11.43 11.73
CA ALA A 118 -11.79 -9.99 11.92
C ALA A 118 -12.10 -9.28 10.60
N GLU A 119 -12.75 -8.12 10.72
CA GLU A 119 -13.04 -7.20 9.63
C GLU A 119 -12.77 -5.77 10.13
N ILE A 120 -12.01 -5.00 9.35
CA ILE A 120 -11.65 -3.62 9.69
C ILE A 120 -11.86 -2.74 8.46
N GLU A 121 -12.79 -1.80 8.55
CA GLU A 121 -13.04 -0.81 7.50
C GLU A 121 -11.80 0.07 7.26
N LEU A 122 -11.54 0.31 5.98
CA LEU A 122 -10.44 1.12 5.47
C LEU A 122 -10.98 2.40 4.84
N ASP A 123 -10.27 3.50 5.03
CA ASP A 123 -10.63 4.79 4.46
C ASP A 123 -10.15 4.88 3.00
N SER A 124 -10.99 4.41 2.07
CA SER A 124 -10.74 4.51 0.63
C SER A 124 -10.97 5.93 0.07
N GLY A 125 -11.52 6.85 0.87
CA GLY A 125 -11.66 8.27 0.53
C GLY A 125 -10.42 9.11 0.85
N ASP A 126 -9.46 8.54 1.59
CA ASP A 126 -8.23 9.23 1.96
C ASP A 126 -7.33 9.51 0.74
N LYS A 127 -6.67 10.68 0.74
CA LYS A 127 -5.81 11.10 -0.38
C LYS A 127 -4.56 10.26 -0.56
N THR A 128 -4.21 9.45 0.43
CA THR A 128 -3.05 8.57 0.40
C THR A 128 -3.43 7.13 0.06
N TYR A 129 -4.71 6.85 -0.15
CA TYR A 129 -5.18 5.54 -0.59
C TYR A 129 -4.53 5.12 -1.91
N VAL A 130 -4.03 3.89 -1.95
CA VAL A 130 -3.42 3.30 -3.14
C VAL A 130 -3.96 1.88 -3.32
N ASN A 131 -4.50 1.60 -4.51
CA ASN A 131 -4.85 0.25 -4.95
C ASN A 131 -4.33 0.02 -6.37
N LYS A 132 -3.13 -0.59 -6.50
CA LYS A 132 -2.53 -1.00 -7.77
C LYS A 132 -2.61 -2.50 -7.99
N THR A 133 -3.47 -3.22 -7.26
CA THR A 133 -3.52 -4.69 -7.26
C THR A 133 -3.64 -5.30 -8.67
N TYR A 134 -4.35 -4.65 -9.60
CA TYR A 134 -4.47 -5.07 -11.00
C TYR A 134 -3.18 -5.01 -11.82
N GLU A 135 -2.23 -4.15 -11.43
CA GLU A 135 -0.94 -4.01 -12.12
C GLU A 135 0.03 -5.13 -11.71
N TYR A 136 -0.17 -5.74 -10.54
CA TYR A 136 0.75 -6.70 -9.94
C TYR A 136 0.25 -8.15 -9.97
N PHE A 137 -1.07 -8.36 -10.04
CA PHE A 137 -1.66 -9.69 -10.04
C PHE A 137 -2.38 -9.95 -11.37
N HIS A 138 -1.92 -10.98 -12.10
CA HIS A 138 -2.46 -11.44 -13.38
C HIS A 138 -2.92 -12.90 -13.30
#